data_AF-A0A914P4B3-F1
#
_entry.id   AF-A0A914P4B3-F1
#
_cell.length_a   1.000
_cell.length_b   1.000
_cell.length_c   1.000
_cell.angle_alpha   90.00
_cell.angle_beta   90.00
_cell.angle_gamma   90.00
#
_symmetry.space_group_name_H-M   'P 1'
#
loop_
_entity.id
_entity.type
_entity.pdbx_description
1 polymer ?
#
loop_
_entity_poly.entity_id
_entity_poly.type
_entity_poly.pdbx_seq_one_letter_code
_entity_poly.pdbx_strand_id
1 'polypeptide(L)'
;MIVFTFKGAIGKDDMDKIAHENIDTYIPWIIGNMSYGKVNPDISAASKGAFNYISPLILGHHNYSFVFIGHSYAGSIASLTALNVKLALKSAYLSLFTFGEPRYHNYKLAQTFQNNLSNGYRVVHNSDIVPHMPICGSTFSGSCYNNNSFYHRTQEIWYHNTNLQMNNGDQKFCSTSEGEDPSCSNSISEFEFLLNFQTARGTDMHMTYYNQKLDDYGLSGCGEIPCKDVDTDCATKIKECSNSLYKPVMCKYCKKTCNLCTDRTCIIN
;
A
#
# COMPACT_ATOMS: atom_id res chain seq x y z
N MET A 1 -19.47 4.81 -11.47
CA MET A 1 -18.12 4.44 -10.97
C MET A 1 -18.27 3.75 -9.63
N ILE A 2 -17.53 2.68 -9.39
CA ILE A 2 -17.43 1.98 -8.09
C ILE A 2 -15.97 2.04 -7.64
N VAL A 3 -15.72 2.34 -6.37
CA VAL A 3 -14.36 2.48 -5.83
C VAL A 3 -14.13 1.40 -4.79
N PHE A 4 -13.04 0.66 -4.95
CA PHE A 4 -12.53 -0.31 -3.99
C PHE A 4 -11.27 0.25 -3.33
N THR A 5 -11.35 0.51 -2.03
CA THR A 5 -10.23 1.00 -1.22
C THR A 5 -9.68 -0.12 -0.36
N PHE A 6 -8.37 -0.32 -0.39
CA PHE A 6 -7.69 -1.36 0.37
C PHE A 6 -6.92 -0.71 1.53
N LYS A 7 -7.06 -1.28 2.72
CA LYS A 7 -6.28 -0.90 3.91
C LYS A 7 -5.37 -2.06 4.29
N GLY A 8 -4.09 -1.75 4.48
CA GLY A 8 -3.11 -2.67 5.05
C GLY A 8 -2.90 -2.37 6.52
N ALA A 9 -2.39 -3.34 7.26
CA ALA A 9 -1.72 -3.09 8.53
C ALA A 9 -0.24 -2.95 8.20
N ILE A 10 0.34 -1.80 8.48
CA ILE A 10 1.80 -1.66 8.47
C ILE A 10 2.17 -1.05 9.81
N GLY A 11 2.51 -1.94 10.74
CA GLY A 11 3.38 -1.56 11.84
C GLY A 11 4.83 -1.53 11.38
N LYS A 12 5.74 -1.06 12.24
CA LYS A 12 7.18 -1.12 12.01
C LYS A 12 7.66 -2.54 11.62
N ASP A 13 7.07 -3.56 12.22
CA ASP A 13 7.37 -4.96 11.97
C ASP A 13 7.07 -5.41 10.53
N ASP A 14 6.11 -4.76 9.85
CA ASP A 14 5.75 -5.11 8.47
C ASP A 14 6.70 -4.46 7.46
N MET A 15 7.24 -3.27 7.77
CA MET A 15 8.31 -2.66 6.99
C MET A 15 9.60 -3.49 7.02
N ASP A 16 9.95 -4.02 8.20
CA ASP A 16 11.11 -4.91 8.35
C ASP A 16 10.91 -6.22 7.57
N LYS A 17 9.69 -6.77 7.53
CA LYS A 17 9.39 -7.96 6.70
C LYS A 17 9.59 -7.67 5.21
N ILE A 18 9.04 -6.57 4.70
CA ILE A 18 9.14 -6.19 3.28
C ILE A 18 10.62 -5.97 2.91
N ALA A 19 11.43 -5.38 3.78
CA ALA A 19 12.85 -5.14 3.51
C ALA A 19 13.68 -6.43 3.35
N HIS A 20 13.28 -7.53 4.02
CA HIS A 20 14.03 -8.79 4.06
C HIS A 20 13.41 -9.90 3.18
N GLU A 21 12.48 -9.56 2.29
CA GLU A 21 11.91 -10.56 1.40
C GLU A 21 12.95 -11.09 0.41
N ASN A 22 12.78 -12.35 0.03
CA ASN A 22 13.60 -13.02 -0.97
C ASN A 22 12.70 -13.47 -2.13
N ILE A 23 13.01 -13.01 -3.35
CA ILE A 23 12.21 -13.31 -4.54
C ILE A 23 12.09 -14.80 -4.84
N ASP A 24 13.01 -15.63 -4.34
CA ASP A 24 12.93 -17.09 -4.51
C ASP A 24 11.87 -17.75 -3.62
N THR A 25 11.39 -17.07 -2.56
CA THR A 25 10.26 -17.54 -1.74
C THR A 25 8.91 -17.19 -2.35
N TYR A 26 8.89 -16.33 -3.38
CA TYR A 26 7.65 -15.93 -4.03
C TYR A 26 7.04 -17.09 -4.81
N ILE A 27 5.72 -17.19 -4.70
CA ILE A 27 4.95 -18.28 -5.31
C ILE A 27 4.47 -17.89 -6.70
N PRO A 28 4.27 -18.87 -7.61
CA PRO A 28 3.67 -18.58 -8.90
C PRO A 28 2.28 -17.95 -8.77
N TRP A 29 2.04 -16.85 -9.48
CA TRP A 29 0.68 -16.32 -9.68
C TRP A 29 0.01 -17.11 -10.80
N ILE A 30 -0.94 -17.96 -10.42
CA ILE A 30 -1.63 -18.89 -11.32
C ILE A 30 -3.10 -18.52 -11.43
N ILE A 31 -3.59 -18.40 -12.66
CA ILE A 31 -5.02 -18.32 -12.97
C ILE A 31 -5.33 -19.42 -13.98
N GLY A 32 -6.24 -20.34 -13.62
CA GLY A 32 -6.47 -21.56 -14.39
C GLY A 32 -5.19 -22.40 -14.48
N ASN A 33 -4.76 -22.72 -15.70
CA ASN A 33 -3.54 -23.51 -15.96
C ASN A 33 -2.33 -22.63 -16.35
N MET A 34 -2.45 -21.30 -16.28
CA MET A 34 -1.41 -20.37 -16.73
C MET A 34 -0.71 -19.69 -15.55
N SER A 35 0.63 -19.62 -15.61
CA SER A 35 1.48 -18.88 -14.68
C SER A 35 1.91 -17.56 -15.28
N TYR A 36 1.58 -16.47 -14.59
CA TYR A 36 1.83 -15.09 -15.03
C TYR A 36 3.08 -14.47 -14.40
N GLY A 37 3.81 -15.21 -13.56
CA GLY A 37 4.97 -14.72 -12.83
C GLY A 37 4.98 -15.23 -11.40
N LYS A 38 5.78 -14.58 -10.55
CA LYS A 38 5.90 -14.86 -9.12
C LYS A 38 5.44 -13.64 -8.32
N VAL A 39 4.85 -13.90 -7.16
CA VAL A 39 4.30 -12.87 -6.27
C VAL A 39 4.49 -13.25 -4.81
N ASN A 40 4.57 -12.25 -3.94
CA ASN A 40 4.58 -12.44 -2.50
C ASN A 40 3.36 -13.30 -2.06
N PRO A 41 3.55 -14.34 -1.23
CA PRO A 41 2.49 -15.28 -0.87
C PRO A 41 1.34 -14.65 -0.06
N ASP A 42 1.64 -13.70 0.82
CA ASP A 42 0.63 -13.03 1.65
C ASP A 42 -0.24 -12.09 0.80
N ILE A 43 0.39 -11.33 -0.11
CA ILE A 43 -0.32 -10.49 -1.08
C ILE A 43 -1.17 -11.35 -2.02
N SER A 44 -0.66 -12.51 -2.44
CA SER A 44 -1.40 -13.48 -3.25
C SER A 44 -2.67 -13.96 -2.53
N ALA A 45 -2.55 -14.34 -1.26
CA ALA A 45 -3.68 -14.79 -0.46
C ALA A 45 -4.71 -13.67 -0.24
N ALA A 46 -4.26 -12.48 0.14
CA ALA A 46 -5.12 -11.32 0.38
C ALA A 46 -5.86 -10.89 -0.90
N SER A 47 -5.16 -10.83 -2.03
CA SER A 47 -5.75 -10.50 -3.34
C SER A 47 -6.79 -11.52 -3.78
N LYS A 48 -6.56 -12.82 -3.58
CA LYS A 48 -7.56 -13.87 -3.88
C LYS A 48 -8.81 -13.71 -3.02
N GLY A 49 -8.64 -13.43 -1.72
CA GLY A 49 -9.74 -13.15 -0.81
C GLY A 49 -10.56 -11.94 -1.25
N ALA A 50 -9.89 -10.83 -1.55
CA ALA A 50 -10.53 -9.62 -2.05
C ALA A 50 -11.26 -9.84 -3.37
N PHE A 51 -10.62 -10.52 -4.33
CA PHE A 51 -11.22 -10.86 -5.61
C PHE A 51 -12.52 -11.65 -5.45
N ASN A 52 -12.51 -12.70 -4.62
CA ASN A 52 -13.70 -13.51 -4.36
C ASN A 52 -14.83 -12.67 -3.75
N TYR A 53 -14.49 -11.74 -2.85
CA TYR A 53 -15.46 -10.84 -2.22
C TYR A 53 -16.10 -9.86 -3.21
N ILE A 54 -15.32 -9.24 -4.10
CA ILE A 54 -15.82 -8.21 -5.01
C ILE A 54 -16.37 -8.74 -6.33
N SER A 55 -16.04 -9.99 -6.71
CA SER A 55 -16.44 -10.57 -8.01
C SER A 55 -17.94 -10.54 -8.26
N PRO A 56 -18.84 -10.92 -7.31
CA PRO A 56 -20.28 -10.83 -7.53
C PRO A 56 -20.75 -9.39 -7.81
N LEU A 57 -20.14 -8.40 -7.15
CA LEU A 57 -20.48 -7.00 -7.32
C LEU A 57 -20.05 -6.49 -8.70
N ILE A 58 -18.86 -6.88 -9.16
CA ILE A 58 -18.36 -6.51 -10.49
C ILE A 58 -19.22 -7.13 -11.58
N LEU A 59 -19.59 -8.41 -11.43
CA LEU A 59 -20.48 -9.11 -12.37
C LEU A 59 -21.89 -8.51 -12.37
N GLY A 60 -22.36 -7.98 -11.24
CA GLY A 60 -23.65 -7.28 -11.18
C GLY A 60 -23.67 -5.90 -11.85
N HIS A 61 -22.51 -5.30 -12.14
CA HIS A 61 -22.39 -3.88 -12.52
C HIS A 61 -21.49 -3.67 -13.75
N HIS A 62 -21.67 -4.46 -14.82
CA HIS A 62 -20.83 -4.41 -16.03
C HIS A 62 -20.71 -3.04 -16.73
N ASN A 63 -21.67 -2.14 -16.54
CA ASN A 63 -21.67 -0.80 -17.15
C ASN A 63 -20.91 0.26 -16.34
N TYR A 64 -20.30 -0.14 -15.21
CA TYR A 64 -19.57 0.78 -14.33
C TYR A 64 -18.07 0.74 -14.62
N SER A 65 -17.42 1.87 -14.44
CA SER A 65 -15.97 1.93 -14.21
C SER A 65 -15.66 1.54 -12.77
N PHE A 66 -14.58 0.80 -12.57
CA PHE A 66 -14.09 0.41 -11.25
C PHE A 66 -12.74 1.06 -10.97
N VAL A 67 -12.56 1.58 -9.76
CA VAL A 67 -11.30 2.21 -9.34
C VAL A 67 -10.76 1.42 -8.15
N PHE A 68 -9.49 1.02 -8.24
CA PHE A 68 -8.77 0.31 -7.19
C PHE A 68 -7.77 1.26 -6.57
N ILE A 69 -7.81 1.41 -5.24
CA ILE A 69 -6.96 2.33 -4.52
C ILE A 69 -6.32 1.63 -3.33
N GLY A 70 -5.01 1.77 -3.16
CA GLY A 70 -4.31 1.27 -1.98
C GLY A 70 -3.06 2.07 -1.66
N HIS A 71 -2.81 2.28 -0.37
CA HIS A 71 -1.58 2.88 0.13
C HIS A 71 -0.65 1.78 0.67
N SER A 72 0.65 1.95 0.43
CA SER A 72 1.70 1.09 0.89
C SER A 72 1.49 -0.38 0.49
N TYR A 73 1.65 -1.33 1.41
CA TYR A 73 1.35 -2.76 1.22
C TYR A 73 -0.07 -3.02 0.70
N ALA A 74 -1.05 -2.18 1.06
CA ALA A 74 -2.41 -2.28 0.53
C ALA A 74 -2.47 -1.93 -0.96
N GLY A 75 -1.54 -1.10 -1.46
CA GLY A 75 -1.32 -0.83 -2.87
C GLY A 75 -1.04 -2.13 -3.63
N SER A 76 -0.14 -2.97 -3.12
CA SER A 76 0.17 -4.26 -3.75
C SER A 76 -1.03 -5.20 -3.83
N ILE A 77 -1.87 -5.23 -2.78
CA ILE A 77 -3.12 -6.01 -2.76
C ILE A 77 -4.11 -5.45 -3.79
N ALA A 78 -4.31 -4.13 -3.81
CA ALA A 78 -5.20 -3.45 -4.75
C ALA A 78 -4.77 -3.71 -6.21
N SER A 79 -3.48 -3.59 -6.49
CA SER A 79 -2.85 -3.83 -7.78
C SER A 79 -3.09 -5.25 -8.26
N LEU A 80 -2.75 -6.26 -7.44
CA LEU A 80 -2.95 -7.65 -7.84
C LEU A 80 -4.42 -8.02 -8.01
N THR A 81 -5.30 -7.45 -7.17
CA THR A 81 -6.75 -7.67 -7.27
C THR A 81 -7.29 -7.07 -8.57
N ALA A 82 -6.89 -5.85 -8.92
CA ALA A 82 -7.27 -5.19 -10.16
C ALA A 82 -6.82 -5.99 -11.39
N LEU A 83 -5.60 -6.55 -11.37
CA LEU A 83 -5.14 -7.45 -12.44
C LEU A 83 -5.99 -8.71 -12.54
N ASN A 84 -6.33 -9.33 -11.42
CA ASN A 84 -7.14 -10.53 -11.40
C ASN A 84 -8.53 -10.28 -12.01
N VAL A 85 -9.16 -9.15 -11.65
CA VAL A 85 -10.40 -8.68 -12.28
C VAL A 85 -10.22 -8.48 -13.78
N LYS A 86 -9.15 -7.81 -14.21
CA LYS A 86 -8.92 -7.54 -15.63
C LYS A 86 -8.70 -8.80 -16.46
N LEU A 87 -8.02 -9.79 -15.90
CA LEU A 87 -7.79 -11.09 -16.54
C LEU A 87 -9.07 -11.94 -16.59
N ALA A 88 -9.89 -11.91 -15.55
CA ALA A 88 -11.17 -12.61 -15.50
C ALA A 88 -12.25 -11.96 -16.39
N LEU A 89 -12.28 -10.63 -16.45
CA LEU A 89 -13.25 -9.84 -17.21
C LEU A 89 -12.51 -8.80 -18.07
N LYS A 90 -12.05 -9.21 -19.24
CA LYS A 90 -11.26 -8.36 -20.16
C LYS A 90 -11.96 -7.06 -20.55
N SER A 91 -13.29 -7.06 -20.63
CA SER A 91 -14.11 -5.89 -20.94
C SER A 91 -14.24 -4.89 -19.78
N ALA A 92 -13.80 -5.22 -18.56
CA ALA A 92 -13.91 -4.32 -17.42
C ALA A 92 -13.09 -3.04 -17.63
N TYR A 93 -13.71 -1.89 -17.35
CA TYR A 93 -13.08 -0.58 -17.33
C TYR A 93 -12.54 -0.31 -15.93
N LEU A 94 -11.22 -0.39 -15.78
CA LEU A 94 -10.55 -0.32 -14.49
C LEU A 94 -9.54 0.84 -14.48
N SER A 95 -9.47 1.56 -13.38
CA SER A 95 -8.34 2.44 -13.03
C SER A 95 -7.70 1.94 -11.74
N LEU A 96 -6.39 2.04 -11.64
CA LEU A 96 -5.63 1.65 -10.46
C LEU A 96 -4.76 2.83 -10.00
N PHE A 97 -4.84 3.17 -8.71
CA PHE A 97 -4.01 4.20 -8.10
C PHE A 97 -3.40 3.65 -6.82
N THR A 98 -2.08 3.62 -6.75
CA THR A 98 -1.39 3.22 -5.54
C THR A 98 -0.44 4.29 -5.07
N PHE A 99 -0.21 4.33 -3.76
CA PHE A 99 0.59 5.35 -3.09
C PHE A 99 1.67 4.66 -2.28
N GLY A 100 2.94 4.82 -2.64
CA GLY A 100 4.03 4.20 -1.89
C GLY A 100 4.06 2.67 -1.98
N GLU A 101 3.56 2.10 -3.07
CA GLU A 101 3.49 0.65 -3.28
C GLU A 101 4.90 0.02 -3.32
N PRO A 102 5.21 -0.96 -2.44
CA PRO A 102 6.47 -1.69 -2.49
C PRO A 102 6.52 -2.64 -3.69
N ARG A 103 7.71 -3.12 -4.05
CA ARG A 103 7.85 -4.23 -4.98
C ARG A 103 7.27 -5.49 -4.32
N TYR A 104 6.55 -6.30 -5.08
CA TYR A 104 5.89 -7.49 -4.53
C TYR A 104 5.73 -8.64 -5.54
N HIS A 105 6.31 -8.48 -6.72
CA HIS A 105 6.30 -9.47 -7.77
C HIS A 105 7.54 -9.41 -8.64
N ASN A 106 7.74 -10.42 -9.47
CA ASN A 106 8.85 -10.43 -10.40
C ASN A 106 8.56 -9.68 -11.71
N TYR A 107 9.62 -9.45 -12.49
CA TYR A 107 9.57 -8.85 -13.83
C TYR A 107 8.49 -9.47 -14.76
N LYS A 108 8.35 -10.80 -14.76
CA LYS A 108 7.33 -11.48 -15.59
C LYS A 108 5.90 -11.04 -15.24
N LEU A 109 5.57 -10.87 -13.96
CA LEU A 109 4.25 -10.39 -13.56
C LEU A 109 4.08 -8.90 -13.89
N ALA A 110 5.14 -8.10 -13.78
CA ALA A 110 5.12 -6.69 -14.21
C ALA A 110 4.78 -6.54 -15.71
N GLN A 111 5.34 -7.39 -16.57
CA GLN A 111 4.97 -7.43 -18.00
C GLN A 111 3.50 -7.82 -18.20
N THR A 112 2.98 -8.76 -17.41
CA THR A 112 1.56 -9.13 -17.44
C THR A 112 0.67 -7.93 -17.10
N PHE A 113 1.06 -7.14 -16.10
CA PHE A 113 0.39 -5.90 -15.75
C PHE A 113 0.37 -4.91 -16.90
N GLN A 114 1.52 -4.65 -17.53
CA GLN A 114 1.64 -3.71 -18.63
C GLN A 114 0.74 -4.09 -19.82
N ASN A 115 0.64 -5.39 -20.12
CA ASN A 115 -0.13 -5.90 -21.25
C ASN A 115 -1.65 -5.94 -21.02
N ASN A 116 -2.11 -5.92 -19.76
CA ASN A 116 -3.53 -6.12 -19.44
C ASN A 116 -4.16 -4.93 -18.72
N LEU A 117 -3.39 -4.17 -17.93
CA LEU A 117 -3.85 -3.10 -17.05
C LEU A 117 -2.91 -1.88 -17.15
N SER A 118 -2.97 -1.17 -18.28
CA SER A 118 -2.18 0.04 -18.56
C SER A 118 -2.71 1.29 -17.87
N ASN A 119 -4.00 1.33 -17.51
CA ASN A 119 -4.61 2.43 -16.76
C ASN A 119 -4.37 2.27 -15.24
N GLY A 120 -3.09 2.25 -14.86
CA GLY A 120 -2.66 2.08 -13.48
C GLY A 120 -1.43 2.90 -13.16
N TYR A 121 -1.50 3.66 -12.08
CA TYR A 121 -0.51 4.66 -11.68
C TYR A 121 0.02 4.37 -10.28
N ARG A 122 1.34 4.31 -10.13
CA ARG A 122 2.04 4.25 -8.84
C ARG A 122 2.53 5.64 -8.48
N VAL A 123 1.97 6.24 -7.44
CA VAL A 123 2.37 7.56 -6.96
C VAL A 123 3.45 7.41 -5.90
N VAL A 124 4.59 8.07 -6.12
CA VAL A 124 5.73 8.06 -5.21
C VAL A 124 6.02 9.48 -4.74
N HIS A 125 6.15 9.66 -3.44
CA HIS A 125 6.42 10.96 -2.82
C HIS A 125 7.90 11.08 -2.46
N ASN A 126 8.64 11.93 -3.21
CA ASN A 126 10.04 12.24 -3.00
C ASN A 126 10.89 10.96 -2.78
N SER A 127 11.65 10.86 -1.70
CA SER A 127 12.45 9.69 -1.33
C SER A 127 11.70 8.74 -0.35
N ASP A 128 10.39 8.60 -0.48
CA ASP A 128 9.63 7.53 0.18
C ASP A 128 10.34 6.20 -0.08
N ILE A 129 10.78 5.54 0.99
CA ILE A 129 11.60 4.33 0.90
C ILE A 129 10.80 3.09 0.52
N VAL A 130 9.48 3.08 0.76
CA VAL A 130 8.68 1.86 0.64
C VAL A 130 8.62 1.32 -0.79
N PRO A 131 8.45 2.15 -1.84
CA PRO A 131 8.61 1.72 -3.22
C PRO A 131 9.97 1.10 -3.53
N HIS A 132 11.02 1.41 -2.77
CA HIS A 132 12.36 0.89 -3.01
C HIS A 132 12.63 -0.44 -2.27
N MET A 133 11.59 -1.00 -1.64
CA MET A 133 11.64 -2.29 -0.94
C MET A 133 10.76 -3.34 -1.63
N PRO A 134 11.11 -4.63 -1.58
CA PRO A 134 12.42 -5.16 -1.19
C PRO A 134 13.54 -4.62 -2.09
N ILE A 135 14.76 -4.57 -1.55
CA ILE A 135 15.95 -4.07 -2.25
C ILE A 135 16.25 -4.99 -3.45
N CYS A 136 16.52 -4.39 -4.60
CA CYS A 136 17.08 -5.10 -5.74
C CYS A 136 18.61 -5.00 -5.74
N GLY A 137 19.30 -6.13 -5.80
CA GLY A 137 20.77 -6.13 -5.79
C GLY A 137 21.32 -5.73 -4.43
N SER A 138 21.99 -4.58 -4.34
CA SER A 138 22.72 -4.14 -3.13
C SER A 138 22.32 -2.74 -2.63
N THR A 139 21.32 -2.11 -3.24
CA THR A 139 21.00 -0.68 -3.09
C THR A 139 19.50 -0.43 -3.26
N PHE A 140 18.89 0.52 -2.55
CA PHE A 140 17.47 0.90 -2.68
C PHE A 140 17.05 1.24 -4.13
N SER A 141 17.93 1.95 -4.84
CA SER A 141 17.79 2.29 -6.27
C SER A 141 18.43 1.25 -7.20
N GLY A 142 18.67 0.03 -6.69
CA GLY A 142 19.38 -1.00 -7.43
C GLY A 142 18.63 -1.51 -8.66
N SER A 143 19.44 -1.97 -9.61
CA SER A 143 19.03 -2.43 -10.93
C SER A 143 18.28 -3.77 -10.90
N CYS A 144 16.96 -3.74 -11.05
CA CYS A 144 16.10 -4.92 -11.06
C CYS A 144 15.88 -5.53 -12.48
N TYR A 145 16.93 -5.83 -13.25
CA TYR A 145 16.75 -6.11 -14.70
C TYR A 145 16.57 -7.58 -15.09
N ASN A 146 16.48 -8.52 -14.15
CA ASN A 146 16.41 -9.94 -14.50
C ASN A 146 14.99 -10.53 -14.31
N ASN A 147 14.66 -11.58 -15.08
CA ASN A 147 13.33 -12.22 -15.09
C ASN A 147 12.88 -12.77 -13.71
N ASN A 148 13.80 -12.94 -12.77
CA ASN A 148 13.55 -13.43 -11.42
C ASN A 148 13.93 -12.38 -10.36
N SER A 149 13.90 -11.09 -10.69
CA SER A 149 14.11 -9.99 -9.75
C SER A 149 12.78 -9.33 -9.41
N PHE A 150 12.69 -8.75 -8.22
CA PHE A 150 11.60 -7.84 -7.86
C PHE A 150 11.51 -6.76 -8.91
N TYR A 151 10.33 -6.42 -9.41
CA TYR A 151 10.22 -5.37 -10.42
C TYR A 151 8.88 -4.69 -10.28
N HIS A 152 8.87 -3.37 -10.44
CA HIS A 152 7.64 -2.61 -10.45
C HIS A 152 6.85 -2.70 -11.75
N ARG A 153 5.54 -2.58 -11.64
CA ARG A 153 4.70 -2.24 -12.79
C ARG A 153 4.85 -0.76 -13.16
N THR A 154 4.65 -0.43 -14.44
CA THR A 154 4.46 0.96 -14.92
C THR A 154 3.02 1.41 -14.65
N GLN A 155 2.67 2.70 -14.60
CA GLN A 155 3.51 3.89 -14.74
C GLN A 155 3.71 4.55 -13.37
N GLU A 156 4.93 4.99 -13.07
CA GLU A 156 5.21 5.80 -11.88
C GLU A 156 4.88 7.28 -12.12
N ILE A 157 4.29 7.93 -11.13
CA ILE A 157 4.11 9.38 -11.02
C ILE A 157 4.88 9.85 -9.80
N TRP A 158 5.98 10.56 -10.03
CA TRP A 158 6.91 10.95 -8.99
C TRP A 158 6.83 12.43 -8.64
N TYR A 159 6.57 12.72 -7.37
CA TYR A 159 6.58 14.08 -6.83
C TYR A 159 7.93 14.35 -6.16
N HIS A 160 8.84 15.00 -6.88
CA HIS A 160 10.26 15.13 -6.52
C HIS A 160 10.61 16.45 -5.82
N ASN A 161 9.61 17.23 -5.42
CA ASN A 161 9.83 18.55 -4.82
C ASN A 161 10.58 18.43 -3.48
N THR A 162 11.68 19.16 -3.32
CA THR A 162 12.56 19.10 -2.14
C THR A 162 11.93 19.71 -0.89
N ASN A 163 10.91 20.58 -1.05
CA ASN A 163 10.10 21.10 0.04
C ASN A 163 8.96 20.15 0.48
N LEU A 164 8.89 18.95 -0.13
CA LEU A 164 7.91 17.89 0.14
C LEU A 164 6.45 18.28 -0.12
N GLN A 165 6.21 19.35 -0.90
CA GLN A 165 4.88 19.69 -1.37
C GLN A 165 4.54 18.90 -2.63
N MET A 166 3.33 18.36 -2.67
CA MET A 166 2.76 17.65 -3.80
C MET A 166 1.70 18.53 -4.48
N ASN A 167 2.16 19.57 -5.20
CA ASN A 167 1.26 20.47 -5.91
C ASN A 167 0.93 19.93 -7.30
N ASN A 168 -0.24 20.31 -7.81
CA ASN A 168 -0.61 20.01 -9.18
C ASN A 168 0.34 20.71 -10.15
N GLY A 169 0.98 19.94 -11.03
CA GLY A 169 1.98 20.40 -11.99
C GLY A 169 3.42 20.02 -11.61
N ASP A 170 3.68 19.68 -10.35
CA ASP A 170 5.02 19.29 -9.88
C ASP A 170 5.35 17.81 -10.18
N GLN A 171 4.36 17.03 -10.61
CA GLN A 171 4.54 15.61 -10.90
C GLN A 171 5.40 15.35 -12.14
N LYS A 172 6.34 14.41 -12.00
CA LYS A 172 7.03 13.79 -13.13
C LYS A 172 6.35 12.48 -13.49
N PHE A 173 5.90 12.36 -14.74
CA PHE A 173 5.45 11.08 -15.30
C PHE A 173 6.66 10.30 -15.79
N CYS A 174 6.86 9.11 -15.23
CA CYS A 174 7.97 8.23 -15.54
C CYS A 174 7.68 7.38 -16.77
N SER A 175 8.68 6.59 -17.17
CA SER A 175 8.58 5.67 -18.30
C SER A 175 7.32 4.80 -18.25
N THR A 176 6.66 4.67 -19.40
CA THR A 176 5.54 3.76 -19.59
C THR A 176 5.98 2.32 -19.88
N SER A 177 7.29 2.10 -20.06
CA SER A 177 7.88 0.80 -20.40
C SER A 177 8.97 0.30 -19.46
N GLU A 178 9.49 1.15 -18.58
CA GLU A 178 10.52 0.83 -17.59
C GLU A 178 9.90 1.03 -16.21
N GLY A 179 9.59 -0.05 -15.49
CA GLY A 179 8.96 0.01 -14.16
C GLY A 179 9.88 0.57 -13.07
N GLU A 180 11.19 0.53 -13.33
CA GLU A 180 12.29 0.93 -12.44
C GLU A 180 13.09 2.10 -13.06
N ASP A 181 12.39 3.05 -13.70
CA ASP A 181 12.99 4.19 -14.43
C ASP A 181 14.06 4.93 -13.60
N PRO A 182 15.35 4.85 -13.98
CA PRO A 182 16.44 5.43 -13.20
C PRO A 182 16.43 6.97 -13.19
N SER A 183 15.58 7.60 -14.00
CA SER A 183 15.40 9.05 -13.99
C SER A 183 14.32 9.51 -12.99
N CYS A 184 13.54 8.60 -12.40
CA CYS A 184 12.45 8.90 -11.47
C CYS A 184 12.85 8.69 -10.01
N SER A 185 12.02 8.09 -9.14
CA SER A 185 12.38 7.94 -7.73
C SER A 185 13.66 7.11 -7.54
N ASN A 186 13.99 6.22 -8.49
CA ASN A 186 15.28 5.51 -8.53
C ASN A 186 16.50 6.41 -8.84
N SER A 187 16.30 7.69 -9.16
CA SER A 187 17.40 8.66 -9.32
C SER A 187 17.95 9.16 -7.98
N ILE A 188 17.22 8.96 -6.88
CA ILE A 188 17.65 9.34 -5.54
C ILE A 188 18.84 8.48 -5.11
N SER A 189 19.85 9.14 -4.52
CA SER A 189 21.08 8.47 -4.10
C SER A 189 20.87 7.59 -2.87
N GLU A 190 21.65 6.51 -2.77
CA GLU A 190 21.63 5.64 -1.58
C GLU A 190 21.90 6.39 -0.28
N PHE A 191 22.81 7.37 -0.31
CA PHE A 191 23.10 8.21 0.85
C PHE A 191 21.87 9.00 1.30
N GLU A 192 21.12 9.56 0.34
CA GLU A 192 19.90 10.31 0.63
C GLU A 192 18.79 9.40 1.18
N PHE A 193 18.58 8.21 0.61
CA PHE A 193 17.66 7.22 1.18
C PHE A 193 18.04 6.85 2.61
N LEU A 194 19.31 6.53 2.86
CA LEU A 194 19.80 6.16 4.19
C LEU A 194 19.64 7.31 5.20
N LEU A 195 19.91 8.54 4.80
CA LEU A 195 19.75 9.72 5.65
C LEU A 195 18.27 9.97 5.97
N ASN A 196 17.40 9.89 4.96
CA ASN A 196 15.97 10.12 5.13
C ASN A 196 15.29 8.97 5.88
N PHE A 197 15.82 7.75 5.83
CA PHE A 197 15.35 6.62 6.63
C PHE A 197 15.79 6.70 8.10
N GLN A 198 17.03 7.13 8.35
CA GLN A 198 17.54 7.34 9.72
C GLN A 198 16.84 8.50 10.44
N THR A 199 16.38 9.49 9.67
CA THR A 199 15.51 10.54 10.16
C THR A 199 14.05 10.10 10.02
N ALA A 200 13.10 10.65 10.79
CA ALA A 200 11.68 10.30 10.63
C ALA A 200 11.08 10.77 9.27
N ARG A 201 11.90 11.30 8.37
CA ARG A 201 11.53 12.01 7.16
C ARG A 201 11.05 11.06 6.06
N GLY A 202 11.66 9.89 5.92
CA GLY A 202 11.22 8.85 4.98
C GLY A 202 9.83 8.33 5.33
N THR A 203 9.56 8.11 6.63
CA THR A 203 8.21 7.76 7.11
C THR A 203 7.21 8.88 6.86
N ASP A 204 7.60 10.14 7.05
CA ASP A 204 6.73 11.29 6.79
C ASP A 204 6.33 11.39 5.31
N MET A 205 7.29 11.19 4.39
CA MET A 205 7.01 11.13 2.95
C MET A 205 6.09 9.97 2.60
N HIS A 206 6.30 8.80 3.21
CA HIS A 206 5.44 7.64 3.02
C HIS A 206 4.03 7.82 3.58
N MET A 207 3.84 8.69 4.57
CA MET A 207 2.54 8.93 5.22
C MET A 207 1.84 10.19 4.72
N THR A 208 2.43 10.90 3.75
CA THR A 208 1.91 12.17 3.25
C THR A 208 1.74 12.11 1.75
N TYR A 209 0.50 12.30 1.26
CA TYR A 209 0.23 12.42 -0.17
C TYR A 209 -0.71 13.61 -0.43
N TYR A 210 -0.43 14.38 -1.48
CA TYR A 210 -1.20 15.58 -1.83
C TYR A 210 -1.35 16.58 -0.69
N ASN A 211 -0.26 16.76 0.07
CA ASN A 211 -0.19 17.63 1.25
C ASN A 211 -1.15 17.23 2.38
N GLN A 212 -1.64 15.99 2.36
CA GLN A 212 -2.46 15.39 3.42
C GLN A 212 -1.68 14.29 4.11
N LYS A 213 -1.56 14.40 5.44
CA LYS A 213 -1.07 13.29 6.27
C LYS A 213 -2.19 12.27 6.42
N LEU A 214 -1.92 11.03 6.01
CA LEU A 214 -2.95 9.99 5.89
C LEU A 214 -3.61 9.65 7.23
N ASP A 215 -2.86 9.64 8.33
CA ASP A 215 -3.42 9.38 9.67
C ASP A 215 -4.41 10.47 10.07
N ASP A 216 -4.02 11.74 9.93
CA ASP A 216 -4.88 12.88 10.30
C ASP A 216 -6.11 12.95 9.40
N TYR A 217 -5.92 12.75 8.09
CA TYR A 217 -7.01 12.77 7.11
C TYR A 217 -8.01 11.64 7.37
N GLY A 218 -7.53 10.42 7.55
CA GLY A 218 -8.37 9.25 7.83
C GLY A 218 -9.20 9.43 9.10
N LEU A 219 -8.59 9.97 10.17
CA LEU A 219 -9.31 10.25 11.41
C LEU A 219 -10.33 11.38 11.28
N SER A 220 -10.02 12.43 10.51
CA SER A 220 -10.94 13.54 10.29
C SER A 220 -12.18 13.14 9.47
N GLY A 221 -12.04 12.14 8.58
CA GLY A 221 -13.10 11.64 7.71
C GLY A 221 -13.93 10.50 8.31
N CYS A 222 -13.44 9.84 9.36
CA CYS A 222 -14.27 8.95 10.17
C CYS A 222 -15.36 9.79 10.84
N GLY A 223 -16.63 9.55 10.51
CA GLY A 223 -17.74 10.07 11.32
C GLY A 223 -17.52 9.73 12.79
N GLU A 224 -18.08 10.53 13.72
CA GLU A 224 -17.83 10.42 15.16
C GLU A 224 -17.57 8.97 15.58
N ILE A 225 -16.33 8.64 15.94
CA ILE A 225 -16.00 7.30 16.42
C ILE A 225 -16.87 7.10 17.66
N PRO A 226 -17.85 6.17 17.64
CA PRO A 226 -18.79 6.08 18.75
C PRO A 226 -18.03 5.82 20.03
N CYS A 227 -18.08 6.77 20.96
CA CYS A 227 -17.49 6.64 22.28
C CYS A 227 -18.31 5.62 23.07
N LYS A 228 -17.97 4.34 22.93
CA LYS A 228 -18.64 3.23 23.59
C LYS A 228 -17.63 2.21 24.10
N ASP A 229 -18.04 1.55 25.18
CA ASP A 229 -17.40 0.32 25.60
C ASP A 229 -17.92 -0.82 24.70
N VAL A 230 -17.00 -1.67 24.26
CA VAL A 230 -17.27 -2.87 23.48
C VAL A 230 -17.41 -4.08 24.41
N ASP A 231 -16.63 -4.10 25.49
CA ASP A 231 -16.66 -5.18 26.48
C ASP A 231 -17.64 -4.86 27.62
N THR A 232 -18.26 -5.90 28.16
CA THR A 232 -19.34 -5.77 29.16
C THR A 232 -18.81 -5.58 30.57
N ASP A 233 -17.54 -5.90 30.82
CA ASP A 233 -16.89 -5.86 32.12
C ASP A 233 -15.97 -4.64 32.32
N CYS A 234 -16.04 -3.63 31.45
CA CYS A 234 -15.19 -2.45 31.55
C CYS A 234 -15.24 -1.75 32.91
N ALA A 235 -16.41 -1.74 33.57
CA ALA A 235 -16.58 -1.20 34.91
C ALA A 235 -15.74 -1.92 35.98
N THR A 236 -15.50 -3.24 35.83
CA THR A 236 -14.67 -4.02 36.76
C THR A 236 -13.17 -3.84 36.47
N LYS A 237 -12.82 -3.50 35.22
CA LYS A 237 -11.46 -3.26 34.73
C LYS A 237 -11.00 -1.81 34.87
N ILE A 238 -11.74 -0.93 35.56
CA ILE A 238 -11.44 0.51 35.63
C ILE A 238 -10.02 0.84 36.16
N LYS A 239 -9.44 -0.05 36.98
CA LYS A 239 -8.07 0.09 37.50
C LYS A 239 -7.02 -0.04 36.39
N GLU A 240 -7.31 -0.80 35.34
CA GLU A 240 -6.41 -0.99 34.20
C GLU A 240 -6.37 0.22 33.27
N CYS A 241 -7.33 1.15 33.38
CA CYS A 241 -7.34 2.39 32.60
C CYS A 241 -6.09 3.27 32.84
N SER A 242 -5.48 3.16 34.03
CA SER A 242 -4.25 3.88 34.39
C SER A 242 -2.98 3.08 34.15
N ASN A 243 -3.10 1.82 33.72
CA ASN A 243 -1.98 0.93 33.50
C ASN A 243 -1.47 1.06 32.06
N SER A 244 -0.24 1.55 31.89
CA SER A 244 0.35 1.81 30.57
C SER A 244 0.44 0.55 29.69
N LEU A 245 0.59 -0.64 30.29
CA LEU A 245 0.61 -1.91 29.57
C LEU A 245 -0.76 -2.31 29.01
N TYR A 246 -1.83 -1.99 29.74
CA TYR A 246 -3.20 -2.30 29.32
C TYR A 246 -3.85 -1.20 28.51
N LYS A 247 -3.20 -0.03 28.38
CA LYS A 247 -3.72 1.10 27.59
C LYS A 247 -4.21 0.69 26.19
N PRO A 248 -3.48 -0.10 25.37
CA PRO A 248 -3.98 -0.51 24.05
C PRO A 248 -5.28 -1.33 24.12
N VAL A 249 -5.39 -2.22 25.11
CA VAL A 249 -6.59 -3.04 25.34
C VAL A 249 -7.76 -2.17 25.80
N MET A 250 -7.50 -1.23 26.71
CA MET A 250 -8.51 -0.29 27.21
C MET A 250 -8.99 0.68 26.12
N CYS A 251 -8.09 1.16 25.25
CA CYS A 251 -8.42 1.97 24.09
C CYS A 251 -9.40 1.26 23.14
N LYS A 252 -9.22 -0.05 22.96
CA LYS A 252 -10.00 -0.87 22.03
C LYS A 252 -11.36 -1.28 22.59
N TYR A 253 -11.42 -1.64 23.87
CA TYR A 253 -12.61 -2.30 24.43
C TYR A 253 -13.35 -1.47 25.47
N CYS A 254 -12.69 -0.56 26.20
CA CYS A 254 -13.24 0.14 27.36
C CYS A 254 -13.06 1.66 27.28
N LYS A 255 -13.15 2.19 26.06
CA LYS A 255 -12.81 3.58 25.74
C LYS A 255 -13.67 4.61 26.48
N LYS A 256 -14.95 4.31 26.71
CA LYS A 256 -15.87 5.19 27.42
C LYS A 256 -15.64 5.12 28.92
N THR A 257 -15.56 3.91 29.49
CA THR A 257 -15.30 3.72 30.93
C THR A 257 -13.96 4.33 31.35
N CYS A 258 -12.92 4.23 30.51
CA CYS A 258 -11.61 4.79 30.80
C CYS A 258 -11.46 6.28 30.44
N ASN A 259 -12.52 6.95 29.96
CA ASN A 259 -12.47 8.34 29.48
C ASN A 259 -11.40 8.58 28.39
N LEU A 260 -11.21 7.61 27.50
CA LEU A 260 -10.20 7.61 26.43
C LEU A 260 -10.78 8.00 25.07
N CYS A 261 -12.02 8.49 25.03
CA CYS A 261 -12.72 8.78 23.78
C CYS A 261 -12.10 9.93 22.97
N THR A 262 -11.42 10.85 23.64
CA THR A 262 -10.69 11.96 23.01
C THR A 262 -9.17 11.74 22.99
N ASP A 263 -8.68 10.60 23.49
CA ASP A 263 -7.26 10.27 23.47
C ASP A 263 -6.85 9.84 22.05
N ARG A 264 -6.05 10.67 21.37
CA ARG A 264 -5.55 10.39 20.01
C ARG A 264 -4.78 9.07 19.92
N THR A 265 -4.10 8.64 20.98
CA THR A 265 -3.38 7.34 21.00
C THR A 265 -4.32 6.14 21.01
N CYS A 266 -5.58 6.33 21.40
CA CYS A 266 -6.63 5.32 21.38
C CYS A 266 -7.48 5.36 20.10
N ILE A 267 -7.25 6.34 19.24
CA ILE A 267 -8.02 6.55 18.01
C ILE A 267 -7.27 5.95 16.80
N ILE A 268 -5.95 5.79 16.90
CA ILE A 268 -5.05 5.33 15.82
C ILE A 268 -4.79 3.82 15.86
N ASN A 269 -5.08 3.14 16.98
CA ASN A 269 -4.82 1.70 17.20
C ASN A 269 -6.05 0.81 17.00
#